data_AF-A0A7C4Z160-F1
#
_entry.id   AF-A0A7C4Z160-F1
#
_cell.length_a   1.000
_cell.length_b   1.000
_cell.length_c   1.000
_cell.angle_alpha   90.00
_cell.angle_beta   90.00
_cell.angle_gamma   90.00
#
_symmetry.space_group_name_H-M   'P 1'
#
loop_
_entity.id
_entity.type
_entity.pdbx_description
1 polymer ?
#
loop_
_entity_poly.entity_id
_entity_poly.type
_entity_poly.pdbx_seq_one_letter_code
_entity_poly.pdbx_strand_id
1 'polypeptide(L)'
;MQAQHWGDLFRRVPLEAQNALLLGLSNGSEVAVQDLLRIDENYLLLRGRIGGTTDTGRLFCLPYQQLTFCCVTRQLPQELLVHIFGSLMHTTEESGPQAEAQPEEKAGSETPPAAQEAPAPVPMPVETAAPQTIRDRLRARLAGSGEQRRR
;
A
#
# COMPACT_ATOMS: atom_id res chain seq x y z
N MET A 1 13.12 12.21 26.47
CA MET A 1 12.66 13.32 25.60
C MET A 1 12.06 12.82 24.28
N GLN A 2 12.68 11.89 23.56
CA GLN A 2 12.15 11.41 22.26
C GLN A 2 10.72 10.83 22.33
N ALA A 3 10.35 10.14 23.41
CA ALA A 3 9.02 9.56 23.60
C ALA A 3 7.87 10.58 23.53
N GLN A 4 8.05 11.79 24.08
CA GLN A 4 7.00 12.81 24.06
C GLN A 4 6.75 13.38 22.66
N HIS A 5 7.79 13.51 21.84
CA HIS A 5 7.67 14.00 20.47
C HIS A 5 6.82 13.05 19.59
N TRP A 6 6.91 11.74 19.83
CA TRP A 6 6.06 10.76 19.15
C TRP A 6 4.59 10.91 19.53
N GLY A 7 4.29 11.04 20.82
CA GLY A 7 2.92 11.25 21.30
C GLY A 7 2.29 12.49 20.68
N ASP A 8 3.03 13.60 20.61
CA ASP A 8 2.55 14.85 20.01
C ASP A 8 2.33 14.74 18.50
N LEU A 9 3.19 14.01 17.79
CA LEU A 9 2.99 13.73 16.37
C LEU A 9 1.68 12.97 16.13
N PHE A 10 1.47 11.86 16.85
CA PHE A 10 0.28 11.01 16.64
C PHE A 10 -1.02 11.71 17.03
N ARG A 11 -0.99 12.66 17.96
CA ARG A 11 -2.18 13.48 18.32
C ARG A 11 -2.60 14.43 17.20
N ARG A 12 -1.68 14.81 16.30
CA ARG A 12 -1.99 15.66 15.14
C ARG A 12 -2.47 14.85 13.94
N VAL A 13 -2.35 13.52 13.98
CA VAL A 13 -2.77 12.65 12.88
C VAL A 13 -4.30 12.54 12.89
N PRO A 14 -4.98 13.04 11.84
CA PRO A 14 -6.43 12.92 11.71
C PRO A 14 -6.82 11.49 11.35
N LEU A 15 -8.05 11.09 11.65
CA LEU A 15 -8.53 9.71 11.52
C LEU A 15 -8.37 9.16 10.09
N GLU A 16 -8.58 10.02 9.10
CA GLU A 16 -8.50 9.72 7.68
C GLU A 16 -7.07 9.34 7.24
N ALA A 17 -6.06 9.87 7.93
CA ALA A 17 -4.65 9.63 7.62
C ALA A 17 -4.05 8.43 8.36
N GLN A 18 -4.72 7.90 9.39
CA GLN A 18 -4.16 6.83 10.23
C GLN A 18 -3.87 5.54 9.45
N ASN A 19 -4.78 5.17 8.54
CA ASN A 19 -4.63 3.98 7.69
C ASN A 19 -3.50 4.10 6.64
N ALA A 20 -2.94 5.29 6.46
CA ALA A 20 -1.79 5.50 5.58
C ALA A 20 -0.46 5.32 6.30
N LEU A 21 -0.46 5.22 7.64
CA LEU A 21 0.76 5.17 8.43
C LEU A 21 1.38 3.76 8.48
N LEU A 22 2.70 3.74 8.42
CA LEU A 22 3.55 2.57 8.64
C LEU A 22 4.59 2.92 9.70
N LEU A 23 4.63 2.14 10.78
CA LEU A 23 5.56 2.34 11.88
C LEU A 23 6.70 1.34 11.78
N GLY A 24 7.92 1.84 11.70
CA GLY A 24 9.13 1.02 11.76
C GLY A 24 9.60 0.82 13.20
N LEU A 25 9.84 -0.43 13.58
CA LEU A 25 10.35 -0.80 14.89
C LEU A 25 11.87 -1.01 14.87
N SER A 26 12.50 -0.88 16.04
CA SER A 26 13.95 -1.05 16.23
C SER A 26 14.47 -2.44 15.81
N ASN A 27 13.60 -3.45 15.82
CA ASN A 27 13.91 -4.82 15.40
C ASN A 27 13.76 -5.02 13.87
N GLY A 28 13.54 -3.95 13.10
CA GLY A 28 13.34 -4.00 11.66
C GLY A 28 11.95 -4.47 11.22
N SER A 29 11.04 -4.77 12.15
CA SER A 29 9.64 -5.07 11.81
C SER A 29 8.88 -3.79 11.51
N GLU A 30 7.91 -3.88 10.63
CA GLU A 30 7.04 -2.76 10.28
C GLU A 30 5.59 -3.09 10.63
N VAL A 31 4.87 -2.10 11.17
CA VAL A 31 3.45 -2.23 11.50
C VAL A 31 2.66 -1.23 10.68
N ALA A 32 1.86 -1.73 9.75
CA ALA A 32 0.91 -0.89 9.03
C ALA A 32 -0.29 -0.63 9.95
N VAL A 33 -0.53 0.64 10.24
CA VAL A 33 -1.55 1.12 11.16
C VAL A 33 -2.91 1.01 10.46
N GLN A 34 -3.90 0.48 11.17
CA GLN A 34 -5.30 0.51 10.75
C GLN A 34 -6.09 1.53 11.56
N ASP A 35 -5.84 1.56 12.87
CA ASP A 35 -6.57 2.44 13.79
C ASP A 35 -5.71 2.76 15.01
N LEU A 36 -5.71 4.02 15.45
CA LEU A 36 -5.05 4.49 16.67
C LEU A 36 -6.07 4.53 17.80
N LEU A 37 -5.99 3.57 18.71
CA LEU A 37 -6.96 3.41 19.78
C LEU A 37 -6.64 4.27 20.99
N ARG A 38 -5.35 4.43 21.31
CA ARG A 38 -4.90 5.25 22.44
C ARG A 38 -3.48 5.76 22.24
N ILE A 39 -3.28 7.02 22.60
CA ILE A 39 -1.99 7.69 22.64
C ILE A 39 -1.71 8.00 24.11
N ASP A 40 -0.79 7.29 24.73
CA ASP A 40 -0.41 7.47 26.12
C ASP A 40 0.94 8.20 26.22
N GLU A 41 1.52 8.34 27.41
CA GLU A 41 2.80 9.04 27.59
C GLU A 41 4.00 8.19 27.14
N ASN A 42 3.90 6.87 27.29
CA ASN A 42 5.02 5.94 27.09
C ASN A 42 4.82 4.95 25.95
N TYR A 43 3.56 4.76 25.54
CA TYR A 43 3.19 3.75 24.57
C TYR A 43 2.00 4.20 23.73
N LEU A 44 1.81 3.48 22.63
CA LEU A 44 0.73 3.67 21.70
C LEU A 44 -0.02 2.36 21.53
N LEU A 45 -1.34 2.41 21.70
CA LEU A 45 -2.22 1.28 21.46
C LEU A 45 -2.86 1.45 20.09
N LEU A 46 -2.61 0.50 19.20
CA LEU A 46 -3.13 0.55 17.84
C LEU A 46 -3.67 -0.80 17.40
N ARG A 47 -4.51 -0.77 16.38
CA ARG A 47 -4.83 -1.93 15.56
C ARG A 47 -4.02 -1.87 14.28
N GLY A 48 -3.44 -2.98 13.86
CA GLY A 48 -2.59 -3.00 12.68
C GLY A 48 -2.31 -4.37 12.12
N ARG A 49 -1.36 -4.43 11.19
CA ARG A 49 -0.78 -5.66 10.66
C ARG A 49 0.74 -5.54 10.60
N ILE A 50 1.45 -6.64 10.89
CA ILE A 50 2.90 -6.69 10.72
C ILE A 50 3.22 -6.97 9.25
N GLY A 51 4.20 -6.26 8.69
CA GLY A 51 4.71 -6.47 7.33
C GLY A 51 5.06 -7.94 7.08
N GLY A 52 4.67 -8.46 5.91
CA GLY A 52 4.90 -9.87 5.54
C GLY A 52 3.88 -10.86 6.12
N THR A 53 2.88 -10.39 6.86
CA THR A 53 1.77 -11.23 7.35
C THR A 53 0.45 -10.86 6.67
N THR A 54 -0.42 -11.86 6.47
CA THR A 54 -1.81 -11.64 6.04
C THR A 54 -2.77 -11.40 7.19
N ASP A 55 -2.26 -11.44 8.44
CA ASP A 55 -3.09 -11.32 9.62
C ASP A 55 -3.44 -9.85 9.89
N THR A 56 -4.74 -9.58 9.98
CA THR A 56 -5.29 -8.22 10.06
C THR A 56 -5.93 -7.99 11.41
N GLY A 57 -5.88 -6.74 11.87
CA GLY A 57 -6.67 -6.33 13.02
C GLY A 57 -6.10 -6.72 14.38
N ARG A 58 -4.83 -7.15 14.45
CA ARG A 58 -4.17 -7.42 15.73
C ARG A 58 -4.00 -6.12 16.52
N LEU A 59 -4.16 -6.24 17.84
CA LEU A 59 -3.86 -5.17 18.79
C LEU A 59 -2.37 -5.17 19.10
N PHE A 60 -1.77 -3.98 19.02
CA PHE A 60 -0.38 -3.75 19.36
C PHE A 60 -0.29 -2.68 20.43
N CYS A 61 0.48 -2.96 21.47
CA CYS A 61 0.96 -1.96 22.42
C CYS A 61 2.43 -1.70 22.08
N LEU A 62 2.72 -0.54 21.51
CA LEU A 62 4.05 -0.17 21.03
C LEU A 62 4.66 0.90 21.94
N PRO A 63 5.74 0.57 22.69
CA PRO A 63 6.48 1.57 23.44
C PRO A 63 7.17 2.55 22.49
N TYR A 64 7.19 3.84 22.82
CA TYR A 64 7.84 4.84 21.96
C TYR A 64 9.34 4.61 21.78
N GLN A 65 10.03 3.97 22.74
CA GLN A 65 11.45 3.63 22.59
C GLN A 65 11.71 2.61 21.48
N GLN A 66 10.68 1.88 21.03
CA GLN A 66 10.81 0.90 19.96
C GLN A 66 10.56 1.50 18.58
N LEU A 67 9.99 2.70 18.50
CA LEU A 67 9.73 3.37 17.22
C LEU A 67 11.00 3.99 16.66
N THR A 68 11.32 3.62 15.43
CA THR A 68 12.47 4.14 14.69
C THR A 68 12.03 5.18 13.67
N PHE A 69 10.94 4.92 12.95
CA PHE A 69 10.38 5.86 11.98
C PHE A 69 8.87 5.71 11.83
N CYS A 70 8.23 6.74 11.26
CA CYS A 70 6.85 6.72 10.80
C CYS A 70 6.85 7.15 9.33
N CYS A 71 6.21 6.36 8.47
CA CYS A 71 6.12 6.60 7.04
C CYS A 71 4.65 6.72 6.63
N VAL A 72 4.36 7.64 5.70
CA VAL A 72 3.06 7.73 5.04
C VAL A 72 3.16 6.97 3.72
N THR A 73 2.48 5.84 3.64
CA THR A 73 2.58 4.90 2.50
C THR A 73 1.70 5.26 1.32
N ARG A 74 0.70 6.11 1.53
CA ARG A 74 -0.24 6.60 0.51
C ARG A 74 -0.04 8.09 0.32
N GLN A 75 -0.30 8.59 -0.88
CA GLN A 75 -0.34 10.03 -1.09
C GLN A 75 -1.48 10.62 -0.25
N LEU A 76 -1.15 11.58 0.61
CA LEU A 76 -2.11 12.39 1.33
C LEU A 76 -2.19 13.77 0.66
N PRO A 77 -3.37 14.40 0.62
CA PRO A 77 -3.50 15.77 0.18
C PRO A 77 -2.64 16.72 1.04
N GLN A 78 -2.15 17.79 0.42
CA GLN A 78 -1.19 18.70 1.05
C GLN A 78 -1.76 19.34 2.32
N GLU A 79 -3.06 19.58 2.37
CA GLU A 79 -3.75 20.15 3.53
C GLU A 79 -3.63 19.24 4.77
N LEU A 80 -3.74 17.91 4.58
CA LEU A 80 -3.57 16.95 5.68
C LEU A 80 -2.10 16.86 6.09
N LEU A 81 -1.16 16.94 5.15
CA LEU A 81 0.27 16.95 5.47
C LEU A 81 0.65 18.18 6.29
N VAL A 82 0.15 19.36 5.89
CA VAL A 82 0.33 20.61 6.64
C VAL A 82 -0.34 20.54 8.01
N HIS A 83 -1.50 19.90 8.14
CA HIS A 83 -2.13 19.69 9.45
C HIS A 83 -1.27 18.82 10.39
N ILE A 84 -0.69 17.73 9.87
CA ILE A 84 0.09 16.76 10.67
C ILE A 84 1.48 17.32 11.01
N PHE A 85 2.18 17.84 10.00
CA PHE A 85 3.60 18.19 10.08
C PHE A 85 3.82 19.71 10.24
N GLY A 86 2.90 20.56 9.78
CA GLY A 86 2.94 22.01 9.96
C GLY A 86 4.27 22.61 9.54
N SER A 87 4.92 23.32 10.47
CA SER A 87 6.22 23.97 10.28
C SER A 87 7.40 23.02 10.09
N LEU A 88 7.20 21.71 10.25
CA LEU A 88 8.22 20.70 9.93
C LEU A 88 8.36 20.49 8.42
N MET A 89 7.38 20.94 7.63
CA MET A 89 7.48 20.90 6.17
C MET A 89 8.24 22.12 5.69
N HIS A 90 9.33 21.90 4.94
CA HIS A 90 9.87 22.94 4.08
C HIS A 90 8.94 23.08 2.87
N THR A 91 8.11 24.11 2.88
CA THR A 91 7.34 24.50 1.69
C THR A 91 8.32 25.09 0.69
N THR A 92 8.65 24.32 -0.34
CA THR A 92 9.36 24.85 -1.52
C THR A 92 8.36 25.70 -2.32
N GLU A 93 8.04 26.90 -1.83
CA GLU A 93 7.24 27.91 -2.55
C GLU A 93 8.10 29.04 -3.16
N GLU A 94 9.43 28.87 -3.28
CA GLU A 94 10.29 29.75 -4.09
C GLU A 94 10.97 28.98 -5.23
N SER A 95 10.18 28.56 -6.22
CA SER A 95 10.65 28.33 -7.59
C SER A 95 9.48 28.41 -8.57
N GLY A 96 9.08 29.64 -8.87
CA GLY A 96 8.46 30.01 -10.13
C GLY A 96 9.17 31.26 -10.66
N PRO A 97 9.60 31.27 -11.93
CA PRO A 97 8.67 31.82 -12.93
C PRO A 97 8.54 30.98 -14.22
N GLN A 98 7.28 30.68 -14.55
CA GLN A 98 6.62 30.91 -15.84
C GLN A 98 7.45 30.90 -17.15
N ALA A 99 7.17 29.92 -18.00
CA ALA A 99 7.16 30.05 -19.47
C ALA A 99 5.86 29.37 -19.96
N GLU A 100 4.78 30.16 -20.04
CA GLU A 100 4.17 30.62 -21.30
C GLU A 100 3.58 29.49 -22.17
N ALA A 101 2.25 29.48 -22.21
CA ALA A 101 1.44 28.70 -23.12
C ALA A 101 1.27 29.42 -24.47
N GLN A 102 1.09 28.60 -25.52
CA GLN A 102 0.21 28.75 -26.71
C GLN A 102 0.95 28.74 -28.08
N PRO A 103 0.28 28.39 -29.21
CA PRO A 103 -1.11 27.91 -29.38
C PRO A 103 -1.29 26.64 -30.26
N GLU A 104 -2.52 26.10 -30.23
CA GLU A 104 -3.10 25.20 -31.24
C GLU A 104 -3.18 25.87 -32.63
N GLU A 105 -2.95 25.10 -33.71
CA GLU A 105 -3.48 25.44 -35.04
C GLU A 105 -4.21 24.24 -35.65
N LYS A 106 -5.44 24.53 -36.10
CA LYS A 106 -6.48 23.65 -36.63
C LYS A 106 -6.28 23.27 -38.10
N ALA A 107 -7.12 22.31 -38.50
CA ALA A 107 -7.61 22.00 -39.85
C ALA A 107 -6.71 21.04 -40.65
N GLY A 108 -7.19 19.91 -41.15
CA GLY A 108 -8.54 19.52 -41.52
C GLY A 108 -8.56 19.27 -43.03
N SER A 109 -8.63 18.00 -43.44
CA SER A 109 -9.14 17.58 -44.75
C SER A 109 -9.51 16.09 -44.72
N GLU A 110 -10.82 15.86 -44.59
CA GLU A 110 -11.66 14.98 -45.40
C GLU A 110 -10.96 14.06 -46.45
N THR A 111 -10.95 12.73 -46.29
CA THR A 111 -11.90 11.65 -46.70
C THR A 111 -11.38 10.84 -47.93
N PRO A 112 -11.94 9.65 -48.27
CA PRO A 112 -11.25 8.35 -48.47
C PRO A 112 -11.19 8.01 -50.00
N PRO A 113 -11.04 6.77 -50.58
CA PRO A 113 -11.28 5.41 -50.09
C PRO A 113 -10.26 4.32 -50.52
N ALA A 114 -10.27 3.17 -49.84
CA ALA A 114 -10.10 1.86 -50.47
C ALA A 114 -10.51 0.76 -49.47
N ALA A 115 -11.49 -0.03 -49.90
CA ALA A 115 -12.03 -1.18 -49.21
C ALA A 115 -10.99 -2.31 -49.06
N GLN A 116 -11.05 -3.02 -47.93
CA GLN A 116 -10.79 -4.47 -47.81
C GLN A 116 -11.19 -4.88 -46.38
N GLU A 117 -12.45 -5.24 -46.20
CA GLU A 117 -12.95 -6.62 -46.24
C GLU A 117 -12.66 -7.37 -44.93
N ALA A 118 -13.69 -7.42 -44.09
CA ALA A 118 -13.76 -8.32 -42.95
C ALA A 118 -13.96 -9.76 -43.44
N PRO A 119 -13.35 -10.73 -42.74
CA PRO A 119 -14.06 -11.96 -42.44
C PRO A 119 -14.27 -12.13 -40.93
N ALA A 120 -15.44 -12.68 -40.63
CA ALA A 120 -16.03 -12.94 -39.33
C ALA A 120 -15.32 -14.10 -38.58
N PRO A 121 -15.74 -14.42 -37.34
CA PRO A 121 -14.91 -14.97 -36.28
C PRO A 121 -14.71 -16.48 -36.38
N VAL A 122 -13.57 -16.96 -35.87
CA VAL A 122 -13.37 -18.39 -35.57
C VAL A 122 -13.24 -18.54 -34.05
N PRO A 123 -14.18 -19.24 -33.38
CA PRO A 123 -14.10 -19.53 -31.96
C PRO A 123 -13.48 -20.90 -31.75
N MET A 124 -12.30 -21.01 -31.13
CA MET A 124 -11.82 -22.24 -30.47
C MET A 124 -10.70 -21.89 -29.47
N PRO A 125 -10.39 -22.75 -28.50
CA PRO A 125 -11.27 -23.36 -27.51
C PRO A 125 -10.82 -22.97 -26.09
N VAL A 126 -11.78 -22.88 -25.17
CA VAL A 126 -11.51 -22.74 -23.74
C VAL A 126 -10.87 -24.05 -23.26
N GLU A 127 -9.55 -24.08 -23.12
CA GLU A 127 -8.88 -25.13 -22.38
C GLU A 127 -8.82 -24.71 -20.91
N THR A 128 -9.82 -25.16 -20.17
CA THR A 128 -9.93 -25.09 -18.72
C THR A 128 -8.82 -25.91 -18.06
N ALA A 129 -7.65 -25.29 -17.90
CA ALA A 129 -6.66 -25.77 -16.94
C ALA A 129 -7.24 -25.57 -15.52
N ALA A 130 -7.85 -26.62 -14.98
CA ALA A 130 -8.37 -26.65 -13.62
C ALA A 130 -7.26 -26.22 -12.63
N PRO A 131 -7.52 -25.28 -11.71
CA PRO A 131 -6.56 -24.95 -10.66
C PRO A 131 -6.45 -26.15 -9.73
N GLN A 132 -5.38 -26.94 -9.85
CA GLN A 132 -5.08 -27.98 -8.88
C GLN A 132 -4.90 -27.33 -7.51
N THR A 133 -5.91 -27.50 -6.67
CA THR A 133 -5.93 -26.91 -5.34
C THR A 133 -4.81 -27.52 -4.49
N ILE A 134 -4.31 -26.76 -3.52
CA ILE A 134 -3.25 -27.20 -2.58
C ILE A 134 -3.59 -28.55 -1.92
N ARG A 135 -4.88 -28.88 -1.80
CA ARG A 135 -5.37 -30.16 -1.28
C ARG A 135 -5.01 -31.36 -2.15
N ASP A 136 -5.00 -31.23 -3.48
CA ASP A 136 -4.61 -32.34 -4.38
C ASP A 136 -3.09 -32.61 -4.30
N ARG A 137 -2.28 -31.56 -4.15
CA ARG A 137 -0.83 -31.70 -3.93
C ARG A 137 -0.49 -32.39 -2.61
N LEU A 138 -1.28 -32.15 -1.56
CA LEU A 138 -1.11 -32.81 -0.27
C LEU A 138 -1.52 -34.30 -0.34
N ARG A 139 -2.60 -34.62 -1.06
CA ARG A 139 -3.07 -36.01 -1.21
C ARG A 139 -2.07 -36.86 -2.00
N ALA A 140 -1.46 -36.32 -3.07
CA ALA A 140 -0.43 -37.03 -3.84
C ALA A 140 0.84 -37.31 -3.02
N ARG A 141 1.25 -36.37 -2.14
CA ARG A 141 2.41 -36.55 -1.25
C ARG A 141 2.20 -37.63 -0.19
N LEU A 142 0.98 -37.75 0.34
CA LEU A 142 0.65 -38.77 1.34
C LEU A 142 0.56 -40.17 0.72
N ALA A 143 0.10 -40.28 -0.53
CA ALA A 143 0.03 -41.56 -1.24
C ALA A 143 1.42 -42.13 -1.59
N GLY A 144 2.38 -41.28 -1.97
CA GLY A 144 3.74 -41.72 -2.33
C GLY A 144 4.66 -42.06 -1.15
N SER A 145 4.32 -41.65 0.08
CA SER A 145 5.22 -41.83 1.24
C SER A 145 5.05 -43.17 1.98
N GLY A 146 4.14 -44.04 1.53
CA GLY A 146 3.84 -45.33 2.19
C GLY A 146 4.63 -46.54 1.65
N GLU A 147 5.24 -46.45 0.47
CA GLU A 147 5.79 -47.64 -0.21
C GLU A 147 7.29 -47.89 0.04
N GLN A 148 8.01 -46.93 0.64
CA GLN A 148 9.48 -47.02 0.79
C GLN A 148 9.97 -47.53 2.14
N ARG A 149 9.08 -48.03 3.01
CA ARG A 149 9.43 -48.49 4.37
C ARG A 149 9.29 -49.99 4.62
N ARG A 150 9.11 -50.80 3.57
CA ARG A 150 9.13 -52.27 3.64
C ARG A 150 9.98 -52.87 2.53
N ARG A 151 11.30 -52.73 2.62
CA ARG A 151 12.27 -53.72 2.13
C ARG A 151 13.49 -53.71 3.03
#